data_AF-A0A432QNU5-F1
#
_entry.id   AF-A0A432QNU5-F1
#
_cell.length_a   1.000
_cell.length_b   1.000
_cell.length_c   1.000
_cell.angle_alpha   90.00
_cell.angle_beta   90.00
_cell.angle_gamma   90.00
#
_symmetry.space_group_name_H-M   'P 1'
#
loop_
_entity.id
_entity.type
_entity.pdbx_description
1 polymer ?
#
loop_
_entity_poly.entity_id
_entity_poly.type
_entity_poly.pdbx_seq_one_letter_code
_entity_poly.pdbx_strand_id
1 'polypeptide(L)'
;MIKLESSFLNEYRAYVKKLSKVVERGIEEGIFKKLNPEGIFLLISSAPANIDCFRLRGFIDMKLEEVKGFVLEVVLTQLLDRN
;
A
#
# COMPACT_ATOMS: atom_id res chain seq x y z
N MET A 1 -1.71 14.62 27.14
CA MET A 1 -1.98 14.57 25.68
C MET A 1 -1.31 13.35 25.03
N ILE A 2 -1.43 12.15 25.63
CA ILE A 2 -0.70 10.93 25.20
C ILE A 2 -1.67 9.73 24.94
N LYS A 3 -2.90 9.80 25.44
CA LYS A 3 -3.88 8.68 25.38
C LYS A 3 -4.60 8.55 24.03
N LEU A 4 -4.72 9.64 23.26
CA LEU A 4 -5.38 9.67 21.96
C LEU A 4 -4.51 9.04 20.85
N GLU A 5 -3.18 9.17 20.95
CA GLU A 5 -2.26 8.57 19.97
C GLU A 5 -2.20 7.05 20.09
N SER A 6 -2.32 6.49 21.31
CA SER A 6 -2.24 5.03 21.50
C SER A 6 -3.49 4.29 21.05
N SER A 7 -4.70 4.87 21.19
CA SER A 7 -5.92 4.24 20.67
C SER A 7 -5.94 4.27 19.14
N PHE A 8 -5.58 5.40 18.55
CA PHE A 8 -5.49 5.56 17.09
C PHE A 8 -4.50 4.56 16.48
N LEU A 9 -3.30 4.42 17.05
CA LEU A 9 -2.31 3.46 16.56
C LEU A 9 -2.79 2.01 16.65
N ASN A 10 -3.55 1.66 17.68
CA ASN A 10 -4.11 0.32 17.84
C ASN A 10 -5.24 0.05 16.82
N GLU A 11 -6.12 1.02 16.62
CA GLU A 11 -7.19 0.95 15.61
C GLU A 11 -6.60 0.88 14.20
N TYR A 12 -5.59 1.70 13.90
CA TYR A 12 -4.88 1.69 12.63
C TYR A 12 -4.16 0.35 12.39
N ARG A 13 -3.51 -0.21 13.41
CA ARG A 13 -2.89 -1.54 13.32
C ARG A 13 -3.94 -2.62 13.01
N ALA A 14 -5.09 -2.59 13.68
CA ALA A 14 -6.18 -3.53 13.42
C ALA A 14 -6.74 -3.39 12.00
N TYR A 15 -6.86 -2.15 11.53
CA TYR A 15 -7.28 -1.83 10.17
C TYR A 15 -6.30 -2.36 9.11
N VAL A 16 -5.00 -2.09 9.27
CA VAL A 16 -3.93 -2.62 8.41
C VAL A 16 -4.01 -4.13 8.36
N LYS A 17 -4.05 -4.80 9.52
CA LYS A 17 -4.13 -6.26 9.60
C LYS A 17 -5.36 -6.82 8.87
N LYS A 18 -6.52 -6.17 9.03
CA LYS A 18 -7.77 -6.60 8.38
C LYS A 18 -7.67 -6.54 6.86
N LEU A 19 -7.13 -5.46 6.31
CA LEU A 19 -7.05 -5.27 4.85
C LEU A 19 -5.93 -6.07 4.20
N SER A 20 -4.86 -6.34 4.95
CA SER A 20 -3.74 -7.16 4.51
C SER A 20 -4.14 -8.61 4.19
N LYS A 21 -5.29 -9.08 4.70
CA LYS A 21 -5.85 -10.41 4.38
C LYS A 21 -6.12 -10.64 2.89
N VAL A 22 -6.26 -9.59 2.09
CA VAL A 22 -6.37 -9.73 0.62
C VAL A 22 -5.03 -10.18 0.04
N VAL A 23 -3.92 -9.62 0.52
CA VAL A 23 -2.57 -10.00 0.10
C VAL A 23 -2.24 -11.41 0.60
N GLU A 24 -2.58 -11.72 1.85
CA GLU A 24 -2.40 -13.04 2.45
C GLU A 24 -3.08 -14.14 1.61
N ARG A 25 -4.35 -13.96 1.24
CA ARG A 25 -5.08 -14.89 0.37
C ARG A 25 -4.41 -15.08 -0.99
N GLY A 26 -3.97 -14.00 -1.63
CA GLY A 26 -3.25 -14.11 -2.90
C GLY A 26 -1.93 -14.87 -2.79
N ILE A 27 -1.26 -14.81 -1.63
CA ILE A 27 -0.07 -15.63 -1.35
C ILE A 27 -0.45 -17.10 -1.14
N GLU A 28 -1.50 -17.38 -0.37
CA GLU A 28 -2.02 -18.74 -0.15
C GLU A 28 -2.46 -19.43 -1.44
N GLU A 29 -3.05 -18.66 -2.36
CA GLU A 29 -3.47 -19.12 -3.69
C GLU A 29 -2.31 -19.23 -4.70
N GLY A 30 -1.08 -18.85 -4.31
CA GLY A 30 0.10 -18.87 -5.18
C GLY A 30 0.10 -17.80 -6.28
N ILE A 31 -0.79 -16.81 -6.20
CA ILE A 31 -0.88 -15.70 -7.16
C ILE A 31 0.21 -14.65 -6.86
N PHE A 32 0.46 -14.39 -5.58
CA PHE A 32 1.46 -13.42 -5.13
C PHE A 32 2.67 -14.10 -4.51
N LYS A 33 3.84 -13.46 -4.69
CA LYS A 33 5.07 -13.85 -4.01
C LYS A 33 4.88 -13.85 -2.49
N LYS A 34 5.57 -14.77 -1.82
CA LYS A 34 5.59 -14.87 -0.35
C LYS A 34 6.31 -13.66 0.30
N LEU A 35 5.56 -12.58 0.49
CA LEU A 35 5.99 -11.32 1.10
C LEU A 35 5.14 -11.03 2.35
N ASN A 36 5.53 -10.02 3.14
CA ASN A 36 4.75 -9.62 4.31
C ASN A 36 3.46 -8.87 3.91
N PRO A 37 2.26 -9.38 4.22
CA PRO A 37 1.00 -8.78 3.79
C PRO A 37 0.79 -7.34 4.27
N GLU A 38 1.11 -7.05 5.53
CA GLU A 38 0.96 -5.71 6.11
C GLU A 38 1.87 -4.67 5.44
N GLY A 39 3.12 -5.04 5.18
CA GLY A 39 4.08 -4.20 4.49
C GLY A 39 3.63 -3.87 3.07
N ILE A 40 3.07 -4.86 2.35
CA ILE A 40 2.51 -4.63 1.02
C ILE A 40 1.29 -3.71 1.06
N PHE A 41 0.37 -3.92 2.00
CA PHE A 41 -0.77 -3.03 2.16
C PHE A 41 -0.34 -1.59 2.49
N LEU A 42 0.63 -1.42 3.39
CA LEU A 42 1.17 -0.11 3.74
C LEU A 42 1.87 0.55 2.55
N LEU A 43 2.60 -0.20 1.73
CA LEU A 43 3.21 0.29 0.50
C LEU A 43 2.13 0.81 -0.47
N ILE A 44 1.10 0.00 -0.75
CA ILE A 44 0.01 0.35 -1.68
C ILE A 44 -0.75 1.58 -1.20
N SER A 45 -1.00 1.70 0.11
CA SER A 45 -1.76 2.80 0.67
C SER A 45 -0.95 4.10 0.82
N SER A 46 0.36 4.01 1.06
CA SER A 46 1.22 5.20 1.27
C SER A 46 1.84 5.75 -0.02
N ALA A 47 2.20 4.90 -0.99
CA ALA A 47 2.86 5.33 -2.21
C ALA A 47 2.05 6.36 -3.02
N PRO A 48 0.73 6.21 -3.23
CA PRO A 48 -0.06 7.20 -3.96
C PRO A 48 -0.07 8.56 -3.27
N ALA A 49 -0.22 8.59 -1.94
CA ALA A 49 -0.25 9.83 -1.17
C ALA A 49 1.10 10.57 -1.22
N ASN A 50 2.21 9.83 -1.14
CA ASN A 50 3.55 10.42 -1.23
C ASN A 50 3.82 10.99 -2.63
N ILE A 51 3.48 10.24 -3.69
CA ILE A 51 3.69 10.70 -5.07
C ILE A 51 2.76 11.88 -5.39
N ASP A 52 1.51 11.86 -4.93
CA ASP A 52 0.59 12.99 -5.08
C ASP A 52 1.10 14.26 -4.37
N CYS A 53 1.73 14.11 -3.20
CA CYS A 53 2.41 15.22 -2.52
C CYS A 53 3.55 15.81 -3.36
N PHE A 54 4.38 14.97 -4.00
CA PHE A 54 5.43 15.44 -4.90
C PHE A 54 4.88 16.12 -6.16
N ARG A 55 3.78 15.59 -6.72
CA ARG A 55 3.04 16.21 -7.82
C ARG A 55 2.55 17.61 -7.44
N LEU A 56 1.89 17.76 -6.30
CA LEU A 56 1.37 19.05 -5.82
C LEU A 56 2.47 20.08 -5.56
N ARG A 57 3.69 19.62 -5.25
CA ARG A 57 4.87 20.46 -5.05
C ARG A 57 5.66 20.73 -6.34
N GLY A 58 5.22 20.21 -7.49
CA GLY A 58 5.85 20.44 -8.78
C GLY A 58 7.15 19.66 -9.01
N PHE A 59 7.43 18.62 -8.22
CA PHE A 59 8.62 17.77 -8.44
C PHE A 59 8.46 16.82 -9.63
N ILE A 60 7.21 16.48 -9.96
CA ILE A 60 6.85 15.62 -11.08
C ILE A 60 5.67 16.21 -11.81
N ASP A 61 5.69 16.10 -13.14
CA ASP A 61 4.56 16.45 -14.00
C ASP A 61 3.78 15.18 -14.34
N MET A 62 2.82 14.86 -13.47
CA MET A 62 1.89 13.74 -13.64
C MET A 62 0.50 14.20 -13.22
N LYS A 63 -0.55 13.65 -13.82
CA LYS A 63 -1.93 13.78 -13.35
C LYS A 63 -2.18 12.82 -12.19
N LEU A 64 -3.17 13.12 -11.36
CA LEU A 64 -3.55 12.25 -10.22
C LEU A 64 -3.85 10.81 -10.66
N GLU A 65 -4.53 10.63 -11.80
CA GLU A 65 -4.85 9.28 -12.30
C GLU A 65 -3.60 8.53 -12.81
N GLU A 66 -2.60 9.25 -13.33
CA GLU A 66 -1.32 8.67 -13.72
C GLU A 66 -0.54 8.19 -12.48
N VAL A 67 -0.63 8.92 -11.36
CA VAL A 67 -0.05 8.49 -10.08
C VAL A 67 -0.65 7.17 -9.59
N LYS A 68 -1.99 7.06 -9.59
CA LYS A 68 -2.67 5.83 -9.17
C LYS A 68 -2.32 4.66 -10.07
N GLY A 69 -2.35 4.87 -11.39
CA GLY A 69 -2.01 3.86 -12.39
C GLY A 69 -0.57 3.38 -12.23
N PHE A 70 0.38 4.30 -12.10
CA PHE A 70 1.79 4.00 -11.90
C PHE A 70 2.05 3.15 -10.65
N VAL A 71 1.49 3.52 -9.50
CA VAL A 71 1.65 2.75 -8.27
C VAL A 71 1.08 1.34 -8.42
N LEU A 72 -0.12 1.24 -8.99
CA LEU A 72 -0.78 -0.05 -9.19
C LEU A 72 0.05 -0.96 -10.12
N GLU A 73 0.52 -0.42 -11.24
CA GLU A 73 1.34 -1.15 -12.20
C GLU A 73 2.65 -1.64 -11.58
N VAL A 74 3.40 -0.75 -10.92
CA VAL A 74 4.68 -1.09 -10.29
C VAL A 74 4.48 -2.15 -9.20
N VAL A 75 3.50 -1.95 -8.32
CA VAL A 75 3.26 -2.88 -7.21
C VAL A 75 2.77 -4.23 -7.72
N LEU A 76 1.76 -4.29 -8.59
CA LEU A 76 1.24 -5.56 -9.11
C LEU A 76 2.31 -6.32 -9.89
N THR A 77 3.07 -5.64 -10.74
CA THR A 77 4.14 -6.26 -11.54
C THR A 77 5.20 -6.93 -10.66
N GLN A 78 5.48 -6.35 -9.49
CA GLN A 78 6.43 -6.90 -8.54
C GLN A 78 5.83 -7.95 -7.60
N LEU A 79 4.53 -7.86 -7.29
CA LEU A 79 3.81 -8.80 -6.42
C LEU A 79 3.51 -10.13 -7.08
N LEU A 80 3.18 -10.13 -8.37
CA LEU A 80 2.83 -11.35 -9.09
C LEU A 80 3.96 -12.37 -9.02
N ASP A 81 3.61 -13.60 -8.62
CA ASP A 81 4.52 -14.72 -8.77
C ASP A 81 4.57 -15.10 -10.25
N ARG A 82 5.79 -15.24 -10.80
CA ARG A 82 6.03 -15.53 -12.23
C ARG A 82 6.60 -16.94 -12.44
N ASN A 83 6.47 -17.80 -11.43
CA ASN A 83 6.86 -19.20 -11.48
C ASN A 83 5.90 -20.02 -12.35
#